data_AF-A0AAD9IJ85-F1
#
_entry.id   AF-A0AAD9IJ85-F1
#
_cell.length_a   1.000
_cell.length_b   1.000
_cell.length_c   1.000
_cell.angle_alpha   90.00
_cell.angle_beta   90.00
_cell.angle_gamma   90.00
#
_symmetry.space_group_name_H-M   'P 1'
#
loop_
_entity.id
_entity.type
_entity.pdbx_description
1 polymer ?
#
loop_
_entity_poly.entity_id
_entity_poly.type
_entity_poly.pdbx_seq_one_letter_code
_entity_poly.pdbx_strand_id
1 'polypeptide(L)'
;MLQLSLATVLLSPLFATLTLSISSDTVLACALGLSVTHMYLADYHPRRPVVGPAASVRGSLALAAALGAAILVASRLPSVLAQLLSLLAFVLWPYGCQQIRLAGPRADLALTLLMALGAGAELGAVSAMLAALYAATLVFLGLLCPLWLVRAHKFKAKINGPWDEAVPRLGERG
;
A
#
# COMPACT_ATOMS: atom_id res chain seq x y z
N MET A 1 -1.39 -4.57 -20.98
CA MET A 1 -0.84 -3.39 -20.25
C MET A 1 -0.95 -2.09 -21.05
N LEU A 2 -0.64 -2.09 -22.36
CA LEU A 2 -0.75 -0.89 -23.23
C LEU A 2 -2.16 -0.26 -23.29
N GLN A 3 -3.23 -1.06 -23.23
CA GLN A 3 -4.60 -0.55 -23.28
C GLN A 3 -5.04 0.17 -22.00
N LEU A 4 -4.53 -0.24 -20.84
CA LEU A 4 -4.81 0.42 -19.56
C LEU A 4 -4.02 1.73 -19.42
N SER A 5 -2.76 1.76 -19.89
CA SER A 5 -1.97 2.99 -19.94
C SER A 5 -2.54 4.01 -20.94
N LEU A 6 -3.13 3.55 -22.04
CA LEU A 6 -3.77 4.44 -23.02
C LEU A 6 -5.07 5.03 -22.47
N ALA A 7 -5.86 4.22 -21.75
CA ALA A 7 -7.08 4.67 -21.09
C ALA A 7 -6.78 5.72 -20.00
N THR A 8 -5.74 5.54 -19.17
CA THR A 8 -5.36 6.55 -18.17
C THR A 8 -4.82 7.83 -18.79
N VAL A 9 -4.05 7.75 -19.89
CA VAL A 9 -3.58 8.94 -20.61
C VAL A 9 -4.73 9.71 -21.26
N LEU A 10 -5.74 9.01 -21.79
CA LEU A 10 -6.92 9.64 -22.41
C LEU A 10 -7.88 10.24 -21.38
N LEU A 11 -8.04 9.62 -20.21
CA LEU A 11 -8.92 10.12 -19.15
C LEU A 11 -8.27 11.21 -18.29
N SER A 12 -6.93 11.26 -18.20
CA SER A 12 -6.17 12.24 -17.41
C SER A 12 -6.52 13.71 -17.71
N PRO A 13 -6.51 14.19 -18.98
CA PRO A 13 -6.87 15.58 -19.28
C PRO A 13 -8.35 15.89 -19.01
N LEU A 14 -9.22 14.87 -19.07
CA LEU A 14 -10.66 14.99 -18.80
C LEU A 14 -10.94 15.12 -17.29
N PHE A 15 -10.21 14.38 -16.45
CA PHE A 15 -10.22 14.58 -14.99
C PHE A 15 -9.55 15.90 -14.58
N ALA A 16 -8.48 16.32 -15.28
CA ALA A 16 -7.82 17.60 -15.02
C ALA A 16 -8.74 18.79 -15.34
N THR A 17 -9.51 18.73 -16.42
CA THR A 17 -10.48 19.79 -16.78
C THR A 17 -11.68 19.84 -15.83
N LEU A 18 -12.16 18.69 -15.36
CA LEU A 18 -13.23 18.63 -14.34
C LEU A 18 -12.79 19.12 -12.94
N THR A 19 -11.49 19.15 -12.65
CA THR A 19 -10.96 19.53 -11.33
C THR A 19 -10.48 20.98 -11.25
N LEU A 20 -10.50 21.73 -12.35
CA LEU A 20 -10.11 23.16 -12.38
C LEU A 20 -11.01 24.07 -11.55
N SER A 21 -12.29 23.70 -11.38
CA SER A 21 -13.26 24.43 -10.54
C SER A 21 -13.28 23.97 -9.08
N ILE A 22 -12.41 23.02 -8.72
CA ILE A 22 -12.41 22.35 -7.42
C ILE A 22 -11.37 23.01 -6.51
N SER A 23 -11.81 23.45 -5.33
CA SER A 23 -10.95 24.06 -4.32
C SER A 23 -9.79 23.14 -3.93
N SER A 24 -8.68 23.71 -3.47
CA SER A 24 -7.50 22.95 -3.04
C SER A 24 -7.84 21.91 -1.97
N ASP A 25 -8.72 22.25 -1.03
CA ASP A 25 -9.14 21.37 0.05
C ASP A 25 -9.92 20.15 -0.48
N THR A 26 -10.80 20.37 -1.45
CA THR A 26 -11.53 19.28 -2.11
C THR A 26 -10.61 18.39 -2.94
N VAL A 27 -9.57 18.92 -3.59
CA VAL A 27 -8.59 18.09 -4.30
C VAL A 27 -7.77 17.24 -3.34
N LEU A 28 -7.35 17.79 -2.21
CA LEU A 28 -6.69 17.01 -1.15
C LEU A 28 -7.64 15.95 -0.58
N ALA A 29 -8.90 16.28 -0.33
CA ALA A 29 -9.89 15.30 0.15
C ALA A 29 -10.10 14.15 -0.84
N CYS A 30 -10.21 14.44 -2.15
CA CYS A 30 -10.30 13.42 -3.19
C CYS A 30 -9.02 12.57 -3.28
N ALA A 31 -7.83 13.19 -3.20
CA ALA A 31 -6.57 12.47 -3.20
C ALA A 31 -6.47 11.51 -2.01
N LEU A 32 -6.85 11.96 -0.80
CA LEU A 32 -6.92 11.12 0.40
C LEU A 32 -7.91 9.97 0.24
N GLY A 33 -9.10 10.22 -0.31
CA GLY A 33 -10.11 9.18 -0.58
C GLY A 33 -9.60 8.12 -1.56
N LEU A 34 -8.90 8.54 -2.61
CA LEU A 34 -8.27 7.64 -3.58
C LEU A 34 -7.10 6.86 -2.95
N SER A 35 -6.30 7.47 -2.07
CA SER A 35 -5.25 6.78 -1.32
C SER A 35 -5.84 5.70 -0.39
N VAL A 36 -6.93 5.99 0.33
CA VAL A 36 -7.64 5.00 1.16
C VAL A 36 -8.20 3.87 0.31
N THR A 37 -8.80 4.20 -0.83
CA THR A 37 -9.32 3.21 -1.79
C THR A 37 -8.20 2.32 -2.31
N HIS A 38 -7.04 2.89 -2.65
CA HIS A 38 -5.86 2.12 -3.01
C HIS A 38 -5.42 1.17 -1.89
N MET A 39 -5.33 1.64 -0.64
CA MET A 39 -4.98 0.78 0.50
C MET A 39 -5.96 -0.38 0.71
N TYR A 40 -7.26 -0.16 0.49
CA TYR A 40 -8.26 -1.21 0.60
C TYR A 40 -8.20 -2.24 -0.55
N LEU A 41 -7.86 -1.79 -1.75
CA LEU A 41 -7.82 -2.63 -2.94
C LEU A 41 -6.47 -3.32 -3.15
N ALA A 42 -5.39 -2.79 -2.58
CA ALA A 42 -4.03 -3.29 -2.77
C ALA A 42 -3.86 -4.73 -2.26
N ASP A 43 -3.22 -5.55 -3.09
CA ASP A 43 -2.86 -6.93 -2.74
C ASP A 43 -1.51 -6.95 -2.02
N TYR A 44 -1.55 -7.09 -0.70
CA TYR A 44 -0.35 -7.17 0.15
C TYR A 44 0.29 -8.56 0.22
N HIS A 45 -0.12 -9.52 -0.63
CA HIS A 45 0.38 -10.89 -0.58
C HIS A 45 1.58 -11.07 -1.54
N PRO A 46 2.82 -11.15 -1.03
CA PRO A 46 4.04 -11.06 -1.86
C PRO A 46 4.32 -12.28 -2.76
N ARG A 47 3.56 -13.38 -2.62
CA ARG A 47 3.90 -14.70 -3.23
C ARG A 47 2.78 -15.44 -3.95
N ARG A 48 1.63 -14.80 -4.19
CA ARG A 48 0.55 -15.45 -4.96
C ARG A 48 0.58 -14.91 -6.39
N PRO A 49 0.77 -15.76 -7.41
CA PRO A 49 0.45 -15.34 -8.76
C PRO A 49 -1.03 -14.94 -8.77
N VAL A 50 -1.31 -13.73 -9.25
CA VAL A 50 -2.67 -13.19 -9.38
C VAL A 50 -3.40 -14.03 -10.44
N VAL A 51 -4.12 -15.05 -10.00
CA VAL A 51 -4.82 -16.00 -10.88
C VAL A 51 -6.32 -15.76 -10.70
N GLY A 52 -6.94 -15.10 -11.68
CA GLY A 52 -8.39 -14.93 -11.77
C GLY A 52 -8.81 -13.53 -12.25
N PRO A 53 -9.96 -13.41 -12.95
CA PRO A 53 -10.45 -12.14 -13.51
C PRO A 53 -10.84 -11.12 -12.43
N ALA A 54 -11.30 -11.54 -11.26
CA ALA A 54 -11.61 -10.62 -10.16
C ALA A 54 -10.35 -10.00 -9.53
N ALA A 55 -9.26 -10.76 -9.47
CA ALA A 55 -7.99 -10.30 -8.92
C ALA A 55 -7.29 -9.32 -9.89
N SER A 56 -7.47 -9.50 -11.21
CA SER A 56 -6.98 -8.53 -12.21
C SER A 56 -7.75 -7.20 -12.21
N VAL A 57 -9.08 -7.24 -11.99
CA VAL A 57 -9.91 -6.03 -11.85
C VAL A 57 -9.61 -5.27 -10.55
N ARG A 58 -9.42 -5.98 -9.44
CA ARG A 58 -9.05 -5.33 -8.16
C ARG A 58 -7.68 -4.66 -8.25
N GLY A 59 -6.70 -5.33 -8.84
CA GLY A 59 -5.37 -4.77 -9.06
C GLY A 59 -5.37 -3.56 -10.01
N SER A 60 -6.16 -3.59 -11.09
CA SER A 60 -6.26 -2.44 -12.00
C SER A 60 -6.96 -1.23 -11.35
N LEU A 61 -8.01 -1.46 -10.56
CA LEU A 61 -8.67 -0.41 -9.77
C LEU A 61 -7.74 0.17 -8.69
N ALA A 62 -6.97 -0.68 -8.00
CA ALA A 62 -5.98 -0.22 -7.01
C ALA A 62 -4.93 0.69 -7.67
N LEU A 63 -4.42 0.31 -8.85
CA LEU A 63 -3.47 1.12 -9.61
C LEU A 63 -4.09 2.43 -10.10
N ALA A 64 -5.32 2.39 -10.62
CA ALA A 64 -6.04 3.59 -11.06
C ALA A 64 -6.25 4.57 -9.90
N ALA A 65 -6.61 4.05 -8.70
CA ALA A 65 -6.76 4.87 -7.50
C ALA A 65 -5.43 5.51 -7.06
N ALA A 66 -4.34 4.73 -7.03
CA ALA A 66 -3.01 5.25 -6.70
C ALA A 66 -2.54 6.33 -7.68
N LEU A 67 -2.68 6.09 -8.99
CA LEU A 67 -2.30 7.06 -10.02
C LEU A 67 -3.19 8.31 -9.97
N GLY A 68 -4.49 8.16 -9.76
CA GLY A 68 -5.42 9.28 -9.59
C GLY A 68 -5.02 10.17 -8.41
N ALA A 69 -4.71 9.58 -7.25
CA ALA A 69 -4.22 10.33 -6.09
C ALA A 69 -2.92 11.07 -6.40
N ALA A 70 -1.95 10.40 -7.04
CA ALA A 70 -0.67 11.01 -7.40
C ALA A 70 -0.82 12.17 -8.40
N ILE A 71 -1.69 12.04 -9.40
CA ILE A 71 -1.99 13.10 -10.37
C ILE A 71 -2.62 14.32 -9.69
N LEU A 72 -3.59 14.10 -8.80
CA LEU A 72 -4.24 15.19 -8.06
C LEU A 72 -3.25 15.96 -7.19
N VAL A 73 -2.37 15.26 -6.47
CA VAL A 73 -1.32 15.90 -5.66
C VAL A 73 -0.29 16.60 -6.55
N ALA A 74 0.19 15.93 -7.60
CA ALA A 74 1.16 16.49 -8.53
C ALA A 74 0.63 17.76 -9.18
N SER A 75 -0.66 17.82 -9.55
CA SER A 75 -1.28 18.99 -10.19
C SER A 75 -1.14 20.31 -9.41
N ARG A 76 -0.84 20.24 -8.11
CA ARG A 76 -0.62 21.40 -7.22
C ARG A 76 0.82 21.90 -7.21
N LEU A 77 1.74 21.18 -7.85
CA LEU A 77 3.11 21.65 -8.02
C LEU A 77 3.16 22.81 -9.04
N PRO A 78 3.98 23.84 -8.77
CA PRO A 78 3.98 25.07 -9.57
C PRO A 78 4.57 24.90 -10.98
N SER A 79 5.36 23.87 -11.24
CA SER A 79 6.03 23.66 -12.53
C SER A 79 5.67 22.32 -13.18
N VAL A 80 5.40 22.35 -14.49
CA VAL A 80 5.08 21.13 -15.28
C VAL A 80 6.21 20.10 -15.19
N LEU A 81 7.47 20.54 -15.13
CA LEU A 81 8.61 19.65 -14.95
C LEU A 81 8.55 18.92 -13.59
N ALA A 82 8.24 19.62 -12.50
CA ALA A 82 8.09 18.99 -11.19
C ALA A 82 6.91 18.01 -11.15
N GLN A 83 5.81 18.34 -11.84
CA GLN A 83 4.65 17.45 -11.99
C GLN A 83 5.04 16.13 -12.69
N LEU A 84 5.68 16.24 -13.86
CA LEU A 84 6.12 15.08 -14.63
C LEU A 84 7.16 14.25 -13.87
N LEU A 85 8.11 14.92 -13.22
CA LEU A 85 9.16 14.24 -12.44
C LEU A 85 8.57 13.52 -11.23
N SER A 86 7.62 14.14 -10.52
CA SER A 86 6.92 13.52 -9.38
C SER A 86 6.13 12.29 -9.80
N LEU A 87 5.38 12.38 -10.90
CA LEU A 87 4.63 11.26 -11.45
C LEU A 87 5.54 10.13 -11.93
N LEU A 88 6.63 10.45 -12.62
CA LEU A 88 7.61 9.47 -13.08
C LEU A 88 8.26 8.75 -11.90
N ALA A 89 8.66 9.48 -10.86
CA ALA A 89 9.23 8.91 -9.64
C ALA A 89 8.23 7.97 -8.95
N PHE A 90 6.95 8.37 -8.84
CA PHE A 90 5.90 7.55 -8.26
C PHE A 90 5.66 6.24 -9.02
N VAL A 91 5.63 6.31 -10.36
CA VAL A 91 5.44 5.13 -11.22
C VAL A 91 6.65 4.18 -11.16
N LEU A 92 7.87 4.71 -11.05
CA LEU A 92 9.10 3.92 -10.98
C LEU A 92 9.38 3.36 -9.58
N TRP A 93 8.86 3.99 -8.54
CA TRP A 93 9.04 3.60 -7.14
C TRP A 93 8.87 2.09 -6.86
N PRO A 94 7.79 1.41 -7.30
CA PRO A 94 7.61 -0.03 -7.03
C PRO A 94 8.72 -0.89 -7.62
N TYR A 95 9.24 -0.53 -8.80
CA TYR A 95 10.36 -1.23 -9.43
C TYR A 95 11.65 -1.06 -8.62
N GLY A 96 11.94 0.17 -8.18
CA GLY A 96 13.10 0.45 -7.31
C GLY A 96 13.04 -0.36 -6.01
N CYS A 97 11.88 -0.39 -5.37
CA CYS A 97 11.66 -1.20 -4.17
C CYS A 97 11.84 -2.70 -4.44
N GLN A 98 11.41 -3.19 -5.61
CA GLN A 98 11.60 -4.59 -5.98
C GLN A 98 13.07 -4.95 -6.12
N GLN A 99 13.89 -4.10 -6.76
CA GLN A 99 15.32 -4.35 -6.89
C GLN A 99 16.01 -4.39 -5.52
N ILE A 100 15.63 -3.50 -4.60
CA ILE A 100 16.16 -3.47 -3.23
C ILE A 100 15.77 -4.74 -2.46
N ARG A 101 14.51 -5.20 -2.61
CA ARG A 101 14.06 -6.48 -2.04
C ARG A 101 14.87 -7.68 -2.55
N LEU A 102 15.22 -7.69 -3.84
CA LEU A 102 16.04 -8.74 -4.43
C LEU A 102 17.50 -8.69 -3.94
N ALA A 103 18.02 -7.52 -3.60
CA ALA A 103 19.38 -7.36 -3.06
C ALA A 103 19.54 -7.99 -1.66
N GLY A 104 18.46 -8.08 -0.88
CA GLY A 104 18.42 -8.84 0.36
C GLY A 104 17.54 -8.24 1.46
N PRO A 105 17.21 -9.03 2.50
CA PRO A 105 16.26 -8.62 3.55
C PRO A 105 16.74 -7.43 4.38
N ARG A 106 18.07 -7.26 4.55
CA ARG A 106 18.64 -6.12 5.26
C ARG A 106 18.45 -4.81 4.48
N ALA A 107 18.57 -4.86 3.15
CA ALA A 107 18.38 -3.70 2.30
C ALA A 107 16.91 -3.27 2.25
N ASP A 108 15.98 -4.23 2.19
CA ASP A 108 14.54 -3.97 2.28
C ASP A 108 14.14 -3.36 3.64
N LEU A 109 14.69 -3.90 4.74
CA LEU A 109 14.48 -3.32 6.07
C LEU A 109 15.05 -1.90 6.17
N ALA A 110 16.26 -1.67 5.65
CA ALA A 110 16.88 -0.36 5.65
C ALA A 110 16.06 0.66 4.84
N LEU A 111 15.55 0.27 3.67
CA LEU A 111 14.66 1.12 2.86
C LEU A 111 13.37 1.45 3.62
N THR A 112 12.77 0.45 4.25
CA THR A 112 11.55 0.63 5.04
C THR A 112 11.77 1.61 6.20
N LEU A 113 12.88 1.45 6.94
CA LEU A 113 13.25 2.36 8.01
C LEU A 113 13.53 3.78 7.49
N LEU A 114 14.24 3.90 6.38
CA LEU A 114 14.53 5.19 5.75
C LEU A 114 13.24 5.93 5.38
N MET A 115 12.30 5.24 4.73
CA MET A 115 11.00 5.83 4.39
C MET A 115 10.19 6.22 5.62
N ALA A 116 10.17 5.35 6.64
CA ALA A 116 9.42 5.59 7.86
C ALA A 116 9.96 6.80 8.62
N LEU A 117 11.29 6.91 8.75
CA LEU A 117 11.96 8.03 9.41
C LEU A 117 11.83 9.32 8.60
N GLY A 118 11.97 9.26 7.28
CA GLY A 118 11.78 10.41 6.40
C GLY A 118 10.38 10.99 6.52
N ALA A 119 9.34 10.16 6.41
CA ALA A 119 7.95 10.59 6.60
C ALA A 119 7.70 11.17 8.00
N GLY A 120 8.29 10.57 9.04
CA GLY A 120 8.20 11.08 10.41
C GLY A 120 8.87 12.44 10.60
N ALA A 121 10.02 12.67 9.96
CA ALA A 121 10.74 13.95 10.01
C ALA A 121 9.94 15.07 9.33
N GLU A 122 9.38 14.82 8.14
CA GLU A 122 8.52 15.77 7.43
C GLU A 122 7.27 16.13 8.25
N LEU A 123 6.60 15.13 8.84
CA LEU A 123 5.46 15.37 9.72
C LEU A 123 5.86 16.13 10.99
N GLY A 124 7.03 15.85 11.55
CA GLY A 124 7.57 16.53 12.73
C GLY A 124 7.90 18.00 12.47
N ALA A 125 8.35 18.32 11.27
CA ALA A 125 8.57 19.70 10.83
C ALA A 125 7.26 20.50 10.74
N VAL A 126 6.13 19.83 10.44
CA VAL A 126 4.80 20.44 10.40
C VAL A 126 4.16 20.52 11.79
N SER A 127 4.15 19.42 12.54
CA SER A 127 3.56 19.34 13.88
C SER A 127 4.04 18.12 14.65
N ALA A 128 4.52 18.35 15.88
CA ALA A 128 4.91 17.27 16.81
C ALA A 128 3.75 16.30 17.10
N MET A 129 2.50 16.79 17.13
CA MET A 129 1.32 15.94 17.35
C MET A 129 1.10 14.96 16.19
N LEU A 130 1.27 15.42 14.94
CA LEU A 130 1.14 14.56 13.76
C LEU A 130 2.23 13.49 13.72
N ALA A 131 3.47 13.88 14.02
CA ALA A 131 4.58 12.92 14.12
C ALA A 131 4.35 11.87 15.21
N ALA A 132 3.84 12.27 16.38
CA ALA A 132 3.52 11.36 17.47
C ALA A 132 2.40 10.38 17.09
N LEU A 133 1.33 10.86 16.45
CA LEU A 133 0.24 10.00 15.96
C LEU A 133 0.72 9.01 14.88
N TYR A 134 1.56 9.47 13.96
CA TYR A 134 2.17 8.61 12.95
C TYR A 134 3.04 7.51 13.58
N ALA A 135 3.93 7.88 14.51
CA ALA A 135 4.77 6.92 15.23
C ALA A 135 3.94 5.92 16.04
N ALA A 136 2.90 6.37 16.74
CA ALA A 136 1.99 5.51 17.46
C ALA A 136 1.28 4.51 16.52
N THR A 137 0.87 4.97 15.33
CA THR A 137 0.24 4.12 14.31
C THR A 137 1.21 3.05 13.79
N LEU A 138 2.47 3.40 13.52
CA LEU A 138 3.51 2.45 13.11
C LEU A 138 3.76 1.37 14.18
N VAL A 139 3.91 1.78 15.45
CA VAL A 139 4.11 0.84 16.57
C VAL A 139 2.88 -0.04 16.76
N PHE A 140 1.68 0.54 16.63
CA PHE A 140 0.43 -0.19 16.77
C PHE A 140 0.26 -1.26 15.68
N LEU A 141 0.38 -0.89 14.41
CA LEU A 141 0.20 -1.82 13.30
C LEU A 141 1.37 -2.80 13.15
N GLY A 142 2.61 -2.35 13.37
CA GLY A 142 3.81 -3.14 13.14
C GLY A 142 4.17 -4.09 14.27
N LEU A 143 3.83 -3.77 15.52
CA LEU A 143 4.24 -4.55 16.69
C LEU A 143 3.05 -4.99 17.54
N LEU A 144 2.22 -4.04 18.02
CA LEU A 144 1.15 -4.36 18.97
C LEU A 144 0.09 -5.28 18.37
N CYS A 145 -0.40 -4.96 17.17
CA CYS A 145 -1.41 -5.75 16.45
C CYS A 145 -0.94 -7.19 16.18
N PRO A 146 0.23 -7.45 15.54
CA PRO A 146 0.68 -8.82 15.31
C PRO A 146 0.98 -9.56 16.61
N LEU A 147 1.57 -8.91 17.63
CA LEU A 147 1.79 -9.54 18.94
C LEU A 147 0.46 -9.93 19.59
N TRP A 148 -0.55 -9.08 19.48
CA TRP A 148 -1.88 -9.34 20.03
C TRP A 148 -2.56 -10.48 19.27
N LEU A 149 -2.50 -10.49 17.94
CA LEU A 149 -3.01 -11.58 17.10
C LEU A 149 -2.35 -12.92 17.42
N VAL A 150 -1.02 -12.95 17.58
CA VAL A 150 -0.29 -14.17 17.95
C VAL A 150 -0.69 -14.65 19.34
N ARG A 151 -0.91 -13.75 20.31
CA ARG A 151 -1.41 -14.13 21.64
C ARG A 151 -2.85 -14.62 21.57
N ALA A 152 -3.73 -13.94 20.85
CA ALA A 152 -5.12 -14.32 20.66
C ALA A 152 -5.23 -15.71 19.99
N HIS A 153 -4.33 -16.03 19.07
CA HIS A 153 -4.28 -17.32 18.41
C HIS A 153 -4.10 -18.50 19.39
N LYS A 154 -3.39 -18.27 20.52
CA LYS A 154 -3.20 -19.30 21.55
C LYS A 154 -4.48 -19.68 22.29
N PHE A 155 -5.47 -18.79 22.33
CA PHE A 155 -6.75 -19.01 23.00
C PHE A 155 -7.82 -19.57 22.05
N LYS A 156 -7.47 -19.84 20.79
CA LYS A 156 -8.40 -20.44 19.84
C LYS A 156 -8.61 -21.90 20.21
N ALA A 157 -9.81 -22.22 20.71
CA ALA A 157 -10.19 -23.60 20.98
C ALA A 157 -10.08 -24.43 19.69
N LYS A 158 -9.26 -25.48 19.71
CA LYS A 158 -9.14 -26.40 18.58
C LYS A 158 -10.36 -27.33 18.60
N ILE A 159 -11.35 -27.01 17.77
CA ILE A 159 -12.50 -27.89 17.55
C ILE A 159 -12.02 -28.95 16.54
N ASN A 160 -11.65 -30.12 17.04
CA ASN A 160 -11.32 -31.25 16.17
C ASN A 160 -12.64 -31.73 15.52
N GLY A 161 -12.77 -31.50 14.23
CA GLY A 161 -13.88 -32.06 13.46
C GLY A 161 -13.68 -33.56 13.24
N PRO A 162 -14.73 -34.31 12.84
CA PRO A 162 -14.64 -35.74 12.54
C PRO A 162 -13.73 -36.08 11.33
N TRP A 163 -13.19 -35.05 10.66
CA TRP A 163 -12.29 -35.14 9.51
C TRP A 163 -10.89 -34.60 9.80
N ASP A 164 -10.56 -34.27 11.06
CA ASP A 164 -9.22 -33.79 11.43
C ASP A 164 -8.19 -34.91 11.27
N GLU A 165 -6.96 -34.56 10.89
CA GLU A 165 -5.93 -35.54 10.51
C GLU A 165 -5.68 -36.57 11.62
N ALA A 166 -5.76 -37.85 11.28
CA ALA A 166 -5.54 -38.95 12.23
C ALA A 166 -4.12 -38.88 12.78
N VAL A 167 -4.00 -38.65 14.09
CA VAL A 167 -2.70 -38.61 14.77
C VAL A 167 -2.05 -40.00 14.64
N PRO A 168 -0.89 -40.13 13.97
CA PRO A 168 -0.26 -41.42 13.76
C PRO A 168 0.15 -42.01 15.11
N ARG A 169 -0.51 -43.10 15.51
CA ARG A 169 -0.08 -43.90 16.66
C ARG A 169 1.06 -44.78 16.18
N LEU A 170 2.28 -44.42 16.54
CA LEU A 170 3.42 -45.32 16.42
C LEU A 170 3.20 -46.46 17.41
N GLY A 171 2.69 -47.59 16.93
CA GLY A 171 2.51 -48.78 17.73
C GLY A 171 3.85 -49.27 18.24
N GLU A 172 3.96 -49.45 19.55
CA GLU A 172 5.04 -50.26 20.13
C GLU A 172 4.94 -51.67 19.55
N ARG A 173 6.05 -52.14 18.98
CA ARG A 173 6.18 -53.50 18.46
C ARG A 173 6.16 -54.47 19.65
N GLY A 174 5.09 -55.26 19.75
CA GLY A 174 5.01 -56.47 20.56
C GLY A 174 4.67 -57.65 19.65
#